data_AF-A0AAW1DSZ1-F1
#
_entry.id   AF-A0AAW1DSZ1-F1
#
_cell.length_a   1.000
_cell.length_b   1.000
_cell.length_c   1.000
_cell.angle_alpha   90.00
_cell.angle_beta   90.00
_cell.angle_gamma   90.00
#
_symmetry.space_group_name_H-M   'P 1'
#
loop_
_entity.id
_entity.type
_entity.pdbx_description
1 polymer ?
#
loop_
_entity_poly.entity_id
_entity_poly.type
_entity_poly.pdbx_seq_one_letter_code
_entity_poly.pdbx_strand_id
1 'polypeptide(L)' 'MGRAAVLRRAGSRAADNSRARNVVLLIGDGLGVTTNTAARVYKGQRHGQPGEETSLAWDNFPALAMTKVSDIEQIVQ' A
#
# COMPACT_ATOMS: atom_id res chain seq x y z
N MET A 1 -15.79 -8.61 10.58
CA MET A 1 -14.37 -8.48 10.17
C MET A 1 -13.81 -7.04 10.29
N GLY A 2 -14.61 -5.98 10.08
CA GLY A 2 -14.12 -4.58 10.15
C GLY A 2 -13.65 -4.08 11.52
N ARG A 3 -14.35 -4.42 12.61
CA ARG A 3 -14.06 -3.87 13.96
C ARG A 3 -12.67 -4.26 14.49
N ALA A 4 -12.26 -5.52 14.32
CA ALA A 4 -10.94 -5.98 14.74
C ALA A 4 -9.80 -5.32 13.94
N ALA A 5 -10.00 -5.08 12.64
CA ALA A 5 -9.02 -4.40 11.79
C ALA A 5 -8.88 -2.91 12.15
N VAL A 6 -10.00 -2.24 12.49
CA VAL A 6 -9.98 -0.85 12.96
C VAL A 6 -9.25 -0.73 14.29
N LEU A 7 -9.51 -1.64 15.25
CA LEU A 7 -8.82 -1.64 16.54
C LEU A 7 -7.32 -1.87 16.41
N ARG A 8 -6.90 -2.79 15.52
CA ARG A 8 -5.49 -3.03 15.23
C ARG A 8 -4.78 -1.78 14.68
N ARG A 9 -5.43 -1.02 13.80
CA ARG A 9 -4.90 0.24 13.25
C ARG A 9 -4.92 1.39 14.25
N ALA A 10 -5.91 1.45 15.12
CA ALA A 10 -6.02 2.47 16.15
C ALA A 10 -4.98 2.29 17.27
N GLY A 11 -4.65 1.03 17.63
CA GLY A 11 -3.70 0.71 18.70
C GLY A 11 -2.21 0.84 18.33
N SER A 12 -1.85 0.83 17.04
CA SER A 12 -0.45 0.82 16.58
C SER A 12 0.15 2.22 16.34
N ARG A 13 -0.52 3.29 16.77
CA ARG A 13 -0.21 4.67 16.38
C ARG A 13 0.67 5.40 17.41
N ALA A 14 1.64 4.69 17.99
CA ALA A 14 2.73 5.39 18.66
C ALA A 14 3.58 6.03 17.56
N ALA A 15 3.53 7.36 17.45
CA ALA A 15 4.49 8.08 16.62
C ALA A 15 5.88 7.83 17.23
N ASP A 16 6.63 6.93 16.61
CA ASP A 16 8.04 6.75 16.93
C ASP A 16 8.77 8.00 16.46
N ASN A 17 8.99 8.92 17.39
CA ASN A 17 9.72 10.17 17.15
C ASN A 17 11.25 9.94 17.11
N SER A 18 11.71 8.69 17.11
CA SER A 18 13.13 8.41 16.91
C SER A 18 13.57 8.76 15.49
N ARG A 19 14.80 9.27 15.39
CA ARG A 19 15.39 9.59 14.09
C ARG A 19 15.75 8.30 13.36
N ALA A 20 15.18 8.10 12.17
CA ALA A 20 15.54 6.98 11.31
C ALA A 20 17.04 7.02 10.93
N ARG A 21 17.73 5.88 11.07
CA ARG A 21 19.14 5.72 10.66
C ARG A 21 19.29 5.38 9.18
N ASN A 22 18.32 4.65 8.63
CA ASN A 22 18.34 4.15 7.26
C ASN A 22 16.98 4.40 6.60
N VAL A 23 17.00 4.65 5.29
CA VAL A 23 15.79 4.80 4.48
C VAL A 23 15.90 3.87 3.27
N VAL A 24 14.86 3.07 3.03
CA VAL A 24 14.70 2.26 1.82
C VAL A 24 13.47 2.77 1.09
N LEU A 25 13.64 3.23 -0.14
CA LEU A 25 12.57 3.71 -1.00
C LEU A 25 12.29 2.67 -2.10
N LEU A 26 11.07 2.16 -2.14
CA LEU A 26 10.59 1.24 -3.16
C LEU A 26 9.76 2.04 -4.17
N ILE A 27 10.20 2.10 -5.43
CA ILE A 27 9.48 2.77 -6.53
C ILE A 27 9.06 1.71 -7.52
N GLY A 28 7.75 1.55 -7.70
CA GLY A 28 7.19 0.75 -8.79
C GLY A 28 6.79 1.68 -9.93
N ASP A 29 7.49 1.59 -11.05
CA ASP A 29 7.09 2.30 -12.27
C ASP A 29 5.71 1.79 -12.74
N GLY A 30 4.80 2.70 -13.06
CA GLY A 30 3.42 2.36 -13.44
C GLY A 30 2.56 1.70 -12.34
N LEU A 31 3.01 1.67 -11.08
CA LEU A 31 2.27 1.05 -9.97
C LEU A 31 1.16 1.97 -9.41
N GLY A 32 0.15 2.24 -10.24
CA GLY A 32 -1.06 2.95 -9.83
C GLY A 32 -2.00 2.10 -8.97
N VAL A 33 -3.12 2.70 -8.54
CA VAL A 33 -4.13 2.03 -7.69
C VAL A 33 -4.70 0.77 -8.38
N THR A 34 -4.97 0.85 -9.69
CA THR A 34 -5.49 -0.27 -10.49
C THR A 34 -4.46 -1.40 -10.62
N THR A 35 -3.22 -1.06 -10.93
CA THR A 35 -2.10 -2.02 -11.01
C THR A 35 -1.86 -2.71 -9.67
N ASN A 36 -1.96 -1.98 -8.56
CA ASN A 36 -1.85 -2.55 -7.21
C ASN A 36 -2.94 -3.58 -6.92
N THR A 37 -4.20 -3.29 -7.28
CA THR A 37 -5.32 -4.26 -7.16
C THR A 37 -5.13 -5.47 -8.07
N ALA A 38 -4.74 -5.25 -9.33
CA ALA A 38 -4.46 -6.35 -10.26
C ALA A 38 -3.34 -7.26 -9.74
N ALA A 39 -2.29 -6.68 -9.14
CA ALA A 39 -1.19 -7.44 -8.53
C ALA A 39 -1.66 -8.30 -7.34
N ARG A 40 -2.59 -7.81 -6.51
CA ARG A 40 -3.22 -8.61 -5.44
C ARG A 40 -3.96 -9.82 -6.00
N VAL A 41 -4.85 -9.59 -6.98
CA VAL A 41 -5.63 -10.65 -7.62
C VAL A 41 -4.70 -11.68 -8.26
N TYR A 42 -3.72 -11.21 -9.03
CA TYR A 42 -2.75 -12.06 -9.68
C TYR A 42 -1.95 -12.91 -8.70
N LYS A 43 -1.50 -12.32 -7.58
CA LYS A 43 -0.80 -13.04 -6.52
C LYS A 43 -1.68 -14.16 -5.94
N GLY A 44 -2.95 -13.89 -5.63
CA GLY A 44 -3.83 -14.93 -5.09
C GLY A 44 -4.12 -16.04 -6.09
N GLN A 45 -4.33 -15.70 -7.37
CA GLN A 45 -4.51 -16.68 -8.44
C GLN A 45 -3.28 -17.58 -8.61
N ARG A 46 -2.07 -17.02 -8.51
CA ARG A 46 -0.80 -17.78 -8.48
C ARG A 46 -0.71 -18.76 -7.31
N HIS A 47 -1.47 -18.54 -6.24
CA HIS A 47 -1.59 -19.42 -5.09
C HIS A 47 -2.87 -20.30 -5.10
N GLY A 48 -3.58 -20.38 -6.23
CA GLY A 48 -4.80 -21.17 -6.37
C GLY A 48 -6.00 -20.59 -5.61
N GLN A 49 -5.96 -19.31 -5.23
CA GLN A 49 -7.02 -18.58 -4.56
C GLN A 49 -7.78 -17.66 -5.53
N PRO A 50 -9.01 -17.21 -5.21
CA PRO A 50 -9.76 -16.27 -6.05
C PRO A 50 -9.03 -14.95 -6.34
N GLY A 51 -8.19 -14.47 -5.42
CA GLY A 51 -7.35 -13.28 -5.61
C GLY A 51 -7.69 -12.11 -4.70
N GLU A 52 -8.98 -11.80 -4.55
CA GLU A 52 -9.46 -10.54 -3.94
C GLU A 52 -9.03 -10.35 -2.48
N GLU A 53 -8.95 -11.43 -1.71
CA GLU A 53 -8.55 -11.42 -0.30
C GLU A 53 -7.02 -11.35 -0.10
N THR A 54 -6.25 -11.40 -1.19
CA THR A 54 -4.79 -11.46 -1.12
C THR A 54 -4.21 -10.07 -0.89
N SER A 55 -3.27 -9.98 0.06
CA SER A 55 -2.53 -8.76 0.35
C SER A 55 -1.10 -8.83 -0.20
N LEU A 56 -0.57 -7.69 -0.64
CA LEU A 56 0.83 -7.47 -0.95
C LEU A 56 1.61 -7.09 0.32
N ALA A 57 2.95 -7.11 0.24
CA ALA A 57 3.79 -6.86 1.42
C ALA A 57 3.52 -5.48 2.05
N TRP A 58 3.34 -4.45 1.22
CA TRP A 58 3.08 -3.08 1.66
C TRP A 58 1.65 -2.80 2.12
N ASP A 59 0.69 -3.70 1.89
CA ASP A 59 -0.70 -3.51 2.36
C ASP A 59 -0.81 -3.54 3.89
N ASN A 60 0.20 -4.13 4.54
CA ASN A 60 0.33 -4.20 5.98
C ASN A 60 1.14 -3.04 6.58
N PHE A 61 1.62 -2.09 5.75
CA PHE A 61 2.31 -0.92 6.27
C PHE A 61 1.36 -0.07 7.12
N PRO A 62 1.85 0.54 8.22
CA PRO A 62 0.99 1.22 9.19
C PRO A 62 0.42 2.55 8.67
N ALA A 63 0.98 3.09 7.58
CA ALA A 63 0.58 4.35 6.99
C ALA A 63 0.34 4.20 5.48
N LEU A 64 -0.66 4.92 4.97
CA LEU A 64 -0.99 5.05 3.55
C LEU A 64 -1.26 6.53 3.26
N ALA A 65 -0.80 7.00 2.11
CA ALA A 65 -1.07 8.34 1.61
C ALA A 65 -1.33 8.29 0.11
N MET A 66 -1.95 9.35 -0.43
CA MET A 66 -2.08 9.56 -1.87
C MET A 66 -1.15 10.69 -2.29
N THR A 67 -0.53 10.53 -3.45
CA THR A 67 0.40 11.52 -4.01
C THR A 67 -0.17 12.05 -5.32
N LYS A 68 -0.14 13.38 -5.48
CA LYS A 68 -0.43 14.01 -6.77
C LYS A 68 0.81 13.86 -7.66
N VAL A 69 0.64 13.28 -8.84
CA VAL A 69 1.74 12.98 -9.77
C VAL A 69 1.79 13.95 -10.96
N SER A 70 1.10 15.09 -10.88
CA SER A 70 1.16 16.11 -11.93
C SER A 70 2.55 16.72 -12.00
N ASP A 71 3.06 16.86 -13.21
CA ASP A 71 4.22 17.72 -13.47
C ASP A 71 3.76 19.19 -13.56
N ILE A 72 4.72 20.11 -13.57
CA ILE A 72 4.48 21.56 -13.67
C ILE A 72 3.81 21.90 -15.01
N GLU A 73 4.27 21.27 -16.09
CA GLU A 73 3.85 21.57 -17.45
C GLU A 73 2.69 20.69 -17.96
N GLN A 74 2.54 19.48 -17.40
CA GLN A 74 1.59 18.50 -17.91
C GLN A 74 0.77 17.84 -16.82
N ILE A 75 -0.55 17.91 -17.00
CA ILE A 75 -1.50 17.00 -16.35
C ILE A 75 -1.72 15.86 -17.35
N VAL A 76 -1.25 14.66 -17.00
CA VAL A 76 -1.66 13.45 -17.73
C VAL A 76 -3.14 13.22 -17.40
N GLN A 77 -4.01 13.40 -18.40
CA GLN A 77 -5.45 13.10 -18.33
C GLN A 77 -5.72 11.65 -18.70
#